data_AF-B2HPG3-F1
#
_entry.id   AF-B2HPG3-F1
#
_cell.length_a   1.000
_cell.length_b   1.000
_cell.length_c   1.000
_cell.angle_alpha   90.00
_cell.angle_beta   90.00
_cell.angle_gamma   90.00
#
_symmetry.space_group_name_H-M   'P 1'
#
loop_
_entity.id
_entity.type
_entity.pdbx_description
1 polymer ?
#
loop_
_entity_poly.entity_id
_entity_poly.type
_entity_poly.pdbx_seq_one_letter_code
_entity_poly.pdbx_strand_id
1 'polypeptide(L)'
;MPTARCKQCSNTFEYPSGTGKWTACCSDECREQRRLRQAELARQDWPTCSVQECTAKVRSGRATMCDKHYFRVRRNGTLKLTNPQRAQRGVCIIDGCTKPDVGRHGYCNKHYSRKIRNGDPELLLGGPTPKRGPDNGMWRGDQIGYGAAHDRVKRIHGSASQHKCADCPAQAAHWSYNHDDPDELRAPQGAYSHKADHYSPRCVPCHKRFDLERVGGTAKLDLSA
;
A
#
# COMPACT_ATOMS: atom_id res chain seq x y z
N MET A 1 12.68 -52.31 -0.49
CA MET A 1 11.90 -51.07 -0.58
C MET A 1 12.15 -50.44 -1.95
N PRO A 2 11.13 -49.94 -2.67
CA PRO A 2 11.36 -49.19 -3.90
C PRO A 2 12.13 -47.88 -3.61
N THR A 3 13.26 -47.69 -4.28
CA THR A 3 14.09 -46.48 -4.20
C THR A 3 13.83 -45.58 -5.41
N ALA A 4 13.80 -44.26 -5.21
CA ALA A 4 13.70 -43.26 -6.28
C ALA A 4 14.83 -42.24 -6.21
N ARG A 5 15.20 -41.67 -7.35
CA ARG A 5 16.13 -40.52 -7.43
C ARG A 5 15.37 -39.21 -7.53
N CYS A 6 15.74 -38.24 -6.70
CA CYS A 6 15.16 -36.90 -6.68
C CYS A 6 15.52 -36.13 -7.96
N LYS A 7 14.53 -35.58 -8.69
CA LYS A 7 14.76 -34.78 -9.91
C LYS A 7 15.43 -33.41 -9.65
N GLN A 8 15.62 -33.02 -8.40
CA GLN A 8 16.22 -31.74 -8.02
C GLN A 8 17.68 -31.89 -7.55
N CYS A 9 17.92 -32.75 -6.56
CA CYS A 9 19.23 -32.95 -5.94
C CYS A 9 19.90 -34.28 -6.32
N SER A 10 19.25 -35.13 -7.11
CA SER A 10 19.74 -36.46 -7.54
C SER A 10 19.92 -37.51 -6.43
N ASN A 11 19.65 -37.18 -5.16
CA ASN A 11 19.70 -38.10 -4.03
C ASN A 11 18.68 -39.23 -4.16
N THR A 12 19.06 -40.41 -3.69
CA THR A 12 18.17 -41.57 -3.57
C THR A 12 17.35 -41.47 -2.29
N PHE A 13 16.05 -41.75 -2.36
CA PHE A 13 15.15 -41.76 -1.19
C PHE A 13 14.15 -42.92 -1.26
N GLU A 14 13.67 -43.33 -0.11
CA GLU A 14 12.71 -44.42 0.07
C GLU A 14 11.32 -43.86 0.38
N TYR A 15 10.26 -44.54 -0.09
CA TYR A 15 8.87 -44.16 0.19
C TYR A 15 8.13 -45.33 0.87
N PRO A 16 7.25 -45.06 1.85
CA PRO A 16 6.43 -46.09 2.46
C PRO A 16 5.45 -46.71 1.46
N SER A 17 5.26 -48.02 1.55
CA SER A 17 4.43 -48.82 0.66
C SER A 17 2.93 -48.56 0.91
N GLY A 18 2.27 -47.82 0.02
CA GLY A 18 0.81 -47.67 0.01
C GLY A 18 0.37 -46.56 -0.95
N THR A 19 -0.52 -46.89 -1.91
CA THR A 19 -1.23 -46.12 -2.98
C THR A 19 -0.63 -44.82 -3.58
N GLY A 20 0.51 -44.33 -3.11
CA GLY A 20 1.01 -42.98 -3.27
C GLY A 20 1.80 -42.80 -4.55
N LYS A 21 1.32 -41.91 -5.42
CA LYS A 21 2.01 -41.45 -6.62
C LYS A 21 3.45 -41.07 -6.28
N TRP A 22 4.42 -41.60 -7.04
CA TRP A 22 5.83 -41.24 -6.92
C TRP A 22 5.99 -39.71 -6.94
N THR A 23 6.38 -39.12 -5.82
CA THR A 23 6.73 -37.70 -5.81
C THR A 23 8.10 -37.56 -6.47
N ALA A 24 8.25 -36.63 -7.41
CA ALA A 24 9.48 -36.48 -8.18
C ALA A 24 10.69 -35.95 -7.36
N CYS A 25 10.51 -35.70 -6.06
CA CYS A 25 11.48 -35.02 -5.20
C CYS A 25 11.44 -35.59 -3.77
N CYS A 26 12.59 -35.64 -3.09
CA CYS A 26 12.76 -36.27 -1.77
C CYS A 26 12.21 -35.47 -0.58
N SER A 27 11.89 -34.19 -0.75
CA SER A 27 11.38 -33.31 0.32
C SER A 27 10.53 -32.16 -0.26
N ASP A 28 9.75 -31.49 0.59
CA ASP A 28 9.04 -30.26 0.21
C ASP A 28 9.98 -29.15 -0.26
N GLU A 29 11.15 -29.03 0.37
CA GLU A 29 12.18 -28.10 -0.07
C GLU A 29 12.67 -28.42 -1.49
N CYS A 30 12.96 -29.68 -1.80
CA CYS A 30 13.35 -30.08 -3.15
C CYS A 30 12.22 -29.87 -4.17
N ARG A 31 10.95 -30.05 -3.77
CA ARG A 31 9.79 -29.71 -4.62
C ARG A 31 9.75 -28.21 -4.93
N GLU A 32 9.95 -27.37 -3.92
CA GLU A 32 9.95 -25.91 -4.06
C GLU A 32 11.11 -25.42 -4.91
N GLN A 33 12.34 -25.88 -4.65
CA GLN A 33 13.50 -25.52 -5.46
C GLN A 33 13.33 -25.94 -6.93
N ARG A 34 12.77 -27.13 -7.19
CA ARG A 34 12.46 -27.57 -8.55
C ARG A 34 11.43 -26.65 -9.21
N ARG A 35 10.37 -26.27 -8.48
CA ARG A 35 9.35 -25.34 -8.97
C ARG A 35 9.96 -23.98 -9.35
N LEU A 36 10.82 -23.43 -8.49
CA LEU A 36 11.50 -22.15 -8.74
C LEU A 36 12.42 -22.23 -9.97
N ARG A 37 13.25 -23.28 -10.08
CA ARG A 37 14.11 -23.50 -11.26
C ARG A 37 13.30 -23.61 -12.55
N GLN A 38 12.21 -24.39 -12.55
CA GLN A 38 11.34 -24.53 -13.73
C GLN A 38 10.65 -23.20 -14.09
N ALA A 39 10.25 -22.42 -13.09
CA ALA A 39 9.68 -21.08 -13.31
C ALA A 39 10.71 -20.10 -13.89
N GLU A 40 11.98 -20.18 -13.46
CA GLU A 40 13.08 -19.37 -14.00
C GLU A 40 13.38 -19.72 -15.45
N LEU A 41 13.52 -21.02 -15.76
CA LEU A 41 13.70 -21.50 -17.13
C LEU A 41 12.54 -21.03 -18.03
N ALA A 42 11.29 -21.23 -17.58
CA ALA A 42 10.13 -20.78 -18.33
C ALA A 42 10.12 -19.25 -18.57
N ARG A 43 10.65 -18.44 -17.64
CA ARG A 43 10.73 -16.97 -17.79
C ARG A 43 11.74 -16.54 -18.85
N GLN A 44 12.80 -17.32 -19.11
CA GLN A 44 13.77 -17.01 -20.15
C GLN A 44 13.10 -17.01 -21.54
N ASP A 45 12.19 -17.95 -21.75
CA ASP A 45 11.46 -18.16 -23.01
C ASP A 45 10.23 -17.25 -23.20
N TRP A 46 9.90 -16.40 -22.23
CA TRP A 46 8.76 -15.51 -22.37
C TRP A 46 8.97 -14.49 -23.49
N PRO A 47 7.90 -14.15 -24.24
CA PRO A 47 8.00 -13.20 -25.34
C PRO A 47 8.40 -11.81 -24.85
N THR A 48 8.91 -10.99 -25.76
CA THR A 48 9.10 -9.56 -25.52
C THR A 48 7.78 -8.82 -25.71
N CYS A 49 7.74 -7.58 -25.24
CA CYS A 49 6.59 -6.71 -25.40
C CYS A 49 6.26 -6.50 -26.89
N SER A 50 4.99 -6.65 -27.26
CA SER A 50 4.49 -6.40 -28.63
C SER A 50 4.52 -4.94 -29.10
N VAL A 51 4.99 -4.01 -28.26
CA VAL A 51 5.05 -2.58 -28.61
C VAL A 51 6.32 -2.34 -29.42
N GLN A 52 6.19 -1.68 -30.56
CA GLN A 52 7.32 -1.34 -31.43
C GLN A 52 8.46 -0.69 -30.63
N GLU A 53 9.69 -1.14 -30.89
CA GLU A 53 10.92 -0.71 -30.20
C GLU A 53 10.97 -0.97 -28.68
N CYS A 54 10.09 -1.83 -28.14
CA CYS A 54 10.15 -2.24 -26.73
C CYS A 54 10.80 -3.62 -26.58
N THR A 55 11.99 -3.65 -25.99
CA THR A 55 12.73 -4.90 -25.71
C THR A 55 12.42 -5.51 -24.35
N ALA A 56 11.53 -4.90 -23.56
CA ALA A 56 11.17 -5.40 -22.24
C ALA A 56 10.43 -6.74 -22.31
N LYS A 57 10.79 -7.70 -21.44
CA LYS A 57 10.07 -8.97 -21.28
C LYS A 57 8.67 -8.75 -20.69
N VAL A 58 7.75 -9.65 -21.01
CA VAL A 58 6.39 -9.65 -20.48
C VAL A 58 6.32 -10.24 -19.06
N ARG A 59 5.22 -9.98 -18.34
CA ARG A 59 4.99 -10.45 -16.96
C ARG A 59 4.63 -11.93 -16.84
N SER A 60 4.20 -12.56 -17.94
CA SER A 60 3.77 -13.96 -18.00
C SER A 60 3.84 -14.45 -19.44
N GLY A 61 4.04 -15.76 -19.65
CA GLY A 61 4.15 -16.33 -20.99
C GLY A 61 2.93 -16.15 -21.91
N ARG A 62 1.77 -15.72 -21.36
CA ARG A 62 0.56 -15.40 -22.13
C ARG A 62 0.33 -13.90 -22.34
N ALA A 63 1.13 -13.05 -21.68
CA ALA A 63 0.97 -11.61 -21.80
C ALA A 63 1.57 -11.12 -23.13
N THR A 64 0.88 -10.19 -23.78
CA THR A 64 1.33 -9.58 -25.03
C THR A 64 2.14 -8.30 -24.80
N MET A 65 2.03 -7.69 -23.61
CA MET A 65 2.69 -6.43 -23.27
C MET A 65 3.46 -6.55 -21.95
N CYS A 66 4.53 -5.75 -21.81
CA CYS A 66 5.19 -5.58 -20.52
C CYS A 66 4.26 -4.86 -19.53
N ASP A 67 4.51 -5.01 -18.22
CA ASP A 67 3.68 -4.40 -17.17
C ASP A 67 3.50 -2.89 -17.37
N LYS A 68 4.56 -2.17 -17.78
CA LYS A 68 4.50 -0.72 -17.99
C LYS A 68 3.49 -0.34 -19.07
N HIS A 69 3.47 -1.07 -20.19
CA HIS A 69 2.54 -0.81 -21.29
C HIS A 69 1.12 -1.28 -20.93
N TYR A 70 0.98 -2.45 -20.32
CA TYR A 70 -0.31 -2.93 -19.82
C TYR A 70 -0.96 -1.93 -18.85
N PHE A 71 -0.22 -1.48 -17.83
CA PHE A 71 -0.74 -0.50 -16.86
C PHE A 71 -1.04 0.85 -17.50
N ARG A 72 -0.29 1.26 -18.53
CA ARG A 72 -0.55 2.51 -19.24
C ARG A 72 -1.85 2.43 -20.02
N VAL A 73 -2.04 1.39 -20.82
CA VAL A 73 -3.29 1.17 -21.57
C VAL A 73 -4.47 1.04 -20.61
N ARG A 74 -4.32 0.29 -19.51
CA ARG A 74 -5.38 0.13 -18.50
C ARG A 74 -5.78 1.46 -17.83
N ARG A 75 -4.83 2.36 -17.56
CA ARG A 75 -5.10 3.64 -16.86
C ARG A 75 -5.55 4.76 -17.79
N ASN A 76 -4.95 4.84 -18.98
CA ASN A 76 -5.06 5.99 -19.86
C ASN A 76 -5.75 5.66 -21.20
N GLY A 77 -6.05 4.39 -21.49
CA GLY A 77 -6.64 3.94 -22.75
C GLY A 77 -5.68 3.96 -23.95
N THR A 78 -4.42 4.38 -23.78
CA THR A 78 -3.47 4.54 -24.88
C THR A 78 -2.04 4.16 -24.48
N LEU A 79 -1.22 3.77 -25.47
CA LEU A 79 0.23 3.58 -25.30
C LEU A 79 1.00 4.90 -25.24
N LYS A 80 0.40 5.99 -25.73
CA LYS A 80 1.01 7.32 -25.74
C LYS A 80 1.29 7.77 -24.30
N LEU A 81 2.48 8.30 -24.07
CA LEU A 81 2.78 9.01 -22.84
C LEU A 81 1.96 10.31 -22.85
N THR A 82 0.89 10.35 -22.06
CA THR A 82 -0.02 11.50 -21.97
C THR A 82 0.58 12.69 -21.23
N ASN A 83 1.77 12.53 -20.61
CA ASN A 83 2.42 13.60 -19.86
C ASN A 83 3.92 13.73 -20.22
N PRO A 84 4.26 14.22 -21.43
CA PRO A 84 5.63 14.56 -21.79
C PRO A 84 6.20 15.73 -20.97
N GLN A 85 5.35 16.50 -20.28
CA GLN A 85 5.74 17.67 -19.48
C GLN A 85 6.56 17.30 -18.23
N ARG A 86 6.71 16.00 -17.91
CA ARG A 86 7.71 15.55 -16.93
C ARG A 86 9.16 15.76 -17.39
N ALA A 87 9.41 15.82 -18.70
CA ALA A 87 10.76 16.00 -19.27
C ALA A 87 11.19 17.48 -19.31
N GLN A 88 10.26 18.43 -19.37
CA GLN A 88 10.54 19.87 -19.36
C GLN A 88 10.58 20.45 -17.95
N ARG A 89 11.13 19.71 -16.99
CA ARG A 89 11.24 20.19 -15.61
C ARG A 89 12.60 20.82 -15.41
N GLY A 90 12.62 22.03 -14.89
CA GLY A 90 13.84 22.73 -14.54
C GLY A 90 14.60 22.06 -13.39
N VAL A 91 15.77 22.60 -13.10
CA VAL A 91 16.52 22.30 -11.87
C VAL A 91 15.88 23.09 -10.71
N CYS A 92 16.10 22.64 -9.48
CA CYS A 92 15.69 23.38 -8.30
C CYS A 92 16.25 24.81 -8.29
N ILE A 93 15.44 25.79 -7.89
CA ILE A 93 15.81 27.22 -7.79
C ILE A 93 16.81 27.49 -6.64
N ILE A 94 16.92 26.57 -5.68
CA ILE A 94 17.85 26.73 -4.55
C ILE A 94 19.28 26.61 -5.05
N ASP A 95 20.09 27.61 -4.71
CA ASP A 95 21.48 27.68 -5.11
C ASP A 95 22.27 26.45 -4.63
N GLY A 96 23.14 25.94 -5.49
CA GLY A 96 23.88 24.69 -5.25
C GLY A 96 23.04 23.39 -5.29
N CYS A 97 21.73 23.44 -5.60
CA CYS A 97 20.89 22.24 -5.68
C CYS A 97 20.68 21.76 -7.12
N THR A 98 21.36 20.68 -7.50
CA THR A 98 21.27 20.10 -8.87
C THR A 98 20.09 19.14 -9.08
N LYS A 99 19.18 19.03 -8.11
CA LYS A 99 18.05 18.07 -8.19
C LYS A 99 16.92 18.61 -9.07
N PRO A 100 16.21 17.74 -9.80
CA PRO A 100 15.11 18.16 -10.67
C PRO A 100 13.93 18.70 -9.86
N ASP A 101 13.27 19.74 -10.39
CA ASP A 101 11.99 20.25 -9.88
C ASP A 101 10.91 19.17 -9.98
N VAL A 102 10.04 19.09 -8.97
CA VAL A 102 8.97 18.09 -8.91
C VAL A 102 7.56 18.68 -8.94
N GLY A 103 7.34 19.88 -9.48
CA GLY A 103 5.94 20.30 -9.64
C GLY A 103 5.69 21.74 -10.08
N ARG A 104 6.31 22.23 -11.17
CA ARG A 104 6.12 23.61 -11.69
C ARG A 104 6.19 24.69 -10.60
N HIS A 105 6.83 24.38 -9.47
CA HIS A 105 7.01 25.26 -8.33
C HIS A 105 8.49 25.63 -8.18
N GLY A 106 9.36 25.09 -9.04
CA GLY A 106 10.78 25.42 -9.08
C GLY A 106 11.59 24.81 -7.94
N TYR A 107 11.10 23.77 -7.26
CA TYR A 107 11.81 23.17 -6.14
C TYR A 107 11.96 21.67 -6.33
N CYS A 108 13.10 21.09 -5.93
CA CYS A 108 13.17 19.65 -5.81
C CYS A 108 12.20 19.14 -4.73
N ASN A 109 11.89 17.84 -4.73
CA ASN A 109 10.95 17.26 -3.76
C ASN A 109 11.31 17.61 -2.31
N LYS A 110 12.60 17.61 -1.97
CA LYS A 110 13.07 17.95 -0.63
C LYS A 110 12.80 19.42 -0.28
N HIS A 111 13.19 20.36 -1.15
CA HIS A 111 13.01 21.80 -0.92
C HIS A 111 11.54 22.20 -0.94
N TYR A 112 10.73 21.61 -1.82
CA TYR A 112 9.29 21.79 -1.80
C TYR A 112 8.69 21.30 -0.48
N SER A 113 9.07 20.09 -0.06
CA SER A 113 8.59 19.51 1.20
C SER A 113 9.03 20.32 2.43
N ARG A 114 10.19 20.99 2.39
CA ARG A 114 10.64 21.88 3.48
C ARG A 114 9.84 23.18 3.48
N LYS A 115 9.68 23.82 2.31
CA LYS A 115 8.85 25.02 2.14
C LYS A 115 7.44 24.82 2.68
N ILE A 116 6.75 23.73 2.32
CA ILE A 116 5.36 23.50 2.75
C ILE A 116 5.24 23.14 4.24
N ARG A 117 6.26 22.54 4.85
CA ARG A 117 6.21 22.10 6.26
C ARG A 117 6.75 23.13 7.24
N ASN A 118 7.76 23.89 6.82
CA ASN A 118 8.57 24.76 7.67
C ASN A 118 8.59 26.22 7.20
N GLY A 119 8.02 26.53 6.03
CA GLY A 119 8.09 27.85 5.41
C GLY A 119 9.38 28.12 4.63
N ASP A 120 10.50 27.51 5.03
CA ASP A 120 11.82 27.70 4.42
C ASP A 120 12.27 26.48 3.58
N PRO A 121 12.51 26.64 2.26
CA PRO A 121 13.05 25.58 1.41
C PRO A 121 14.52 25.20 1.69
N GLU A 122 15.35 26.10 2.19
CA GLU A 122 16.80 25.91 2.38
C GLU A 122 17.17 25.22 3.69
N LEU A 123 16.21 25.17 4.63
CA LEU A 123 16.37 24.59 5.95
C LEU A 123 17.21 23.29 5.96
N LEU A 124 18.41 23.37 6.54
CA LEU A 124 19.38 22.27 6.56
C LEU A 124 18.87 21.08 7.42
N LEU A 125 19.39 19.88 7.15
CA LEU A 125 19.12 18.71 8.00
C LEU A 125 19.66 19.00 9.41
N GLY A 126 18.76 19.10 10.41
CA GLY A 126 19.08 19.54 11.77
C GLY A 126 18.44 20.88 12.18
N GLY A 127 17.70 21.54 11.28
CA GLY A 127 16.92 22.73 11.63
C GLY A 127 15.83 22.46 12.70
N PRO A 128 15.25 23.53 13.28
CA PRO A 128 14.25 23.40 14.34
C PRO A 128 13.13 22.46 13.89
N THR A 129 12.74 21.52 14.76
CA THR A 129 11.62 20.63 14.48
C THR A 129 10.41 21.48 14.11
N PRO A 130 9.64 21.12 13.05
CA PRO A 130 8.45 21.88 12.67
C PRO A 130 7.60 22.12 13.90
N LYS A 131 7.22 23.39 14.12
CA LYS A 131 6.29 23.77 15.18
C LYS A 131 5.06 22.85 15.09
N ARG A 132 4.57 22.37 16.23
CA ARG A 132 3.49 21.38 16.30
C ARG A 132 2.26 22.02 16.90
N GLY A 133 1.09 21.46 16.56
CA GLY A 133 -0.17 22.00 17.09
C GLY A 133 -0.35 23.47 16.71
N PRO A 134 -0.96 24.29 17.58
CA PRO A 134 -1.23 25.71 17.33
C PRO A 134 -0.02 26.55 16.92
N ASP A 135 1.19 26.15 17.33
CA ASP A 135 2.42 26.88 16.97
C ASP A 135 2.79 26.72 15.49
N ASN A 136 2.20 25.74 14.79
CA ASN A 136 2.39 25.56 13.36
C ASN A 136 1.51 26.52 12.56
N GLY A 137 2.08 27.34 11.67
CA GLY A 137 1.32 28.24 10.80
C GLY A 137 0.35 27.53 9.83
N MET A 138 0.49 26.21 9.63
CA MET A 138 -0.44 25.37 8.87
C MET A 138 -1.44 24.61 9.75
N TRP A 139 -1.50 24.92 11.06
CA TRP A 139 -2.44 24.30 11.98
C TRP A 139 -3.86 24.77 11.68
N ARG A 140 -4.72 23.81 11.33
CA ARG A 140 -6.13 24.07 10.98
C ARG A 140 -7.10 23.83 12.14
N GLY A 141 -6.60 23.69 13.37
CA GLY A 141 -7.44 23.40 14.53
C GLY A 141 -8.29 22.17 14.28
N ASP A 142 -9.61 22.33 14.39
CA ASP A 142 -10.59 21.25 14.21
C ASP A 142 -11.13 21.11 12.78
N GLN A 143 -10.72 22.02 11.88
CA GLN A 143 -11.03 21.93 10.44
C GLN A 143 -10.05 20.97 9.73
N ILE A 144 -10.04 19.70 10.18
CA ILE A 144 -9.18 18.65 9.63
C ILE A 144 -9.98 17.62 8.83
N GLY A 145 -9.34 17.06 7.80
CA GLY A 145 -9.91 15.96 7.01
C GLY A 145 -9.73 14.59 7.69
N TYR A 146 -10.46 13.58 7.20
CA TYR A 146 -10.46 12.19 7.68
C TYR A 146 -9.05 11.63 8.02
N GLY A 147 -8.10 11.77 7.09
CA GLY A 147 -6.75 11.24 7.29
C GLY A 147 -5.99 11.95 8.41
N ALA A 148 -6.15 13.28 8.50
CA ALA A 148 -5.52 14.07 9.56
C ALA A 148 -6.13 13.77 10.94
N ALA A 149 -7.42 13.42 11.01
CA ALA A 149 -8.05 12.94 12.24
C ALA A 149 -7.44 11.63 12.71
N HIS A 150 -7.27 10.65 11.80
CA HIS A 150 -6.59 9.39 12.14
C HIS A 150 -5.13 9.58 12.54
N ASP A 151 -4.41 10.50 11.89
CA ASP A 151 -3.05 10.87 12.29
C ASP A 151 -3.01 11.50 13.69
N ARG A 152 -4.04 12.28 14.06
CA ARG A 152 -4.20 12.88 15.39
C ARG A 152 -4.45 11.80 16.44
N VAL A 153 -5.39 10.89 16.21
CA VAL A 153 -5.68 9.75 17.11
C VAL A 153 -4.43 8.91 17.34
N LYS A 154 -3.73 8.54 16.26
CA LYS A 154 -2.48 7.77 16.35
C LYS A 154 -1.38 8.50 17.13
N ARG A 155 -1.34 9.83 17.07
CA ARG A 155 -0.33 10.62 17.78
C ARG A 155 -0.63 10.73 19.27
N ILE A 156 -1.91 10.89 19.63
CA ILE A 156 -2.34 11.06 21.02
C ILE A 156 -2.35 9.72 21.75
N HIS A 157 -2.96 8.69 21.14
CA HIS A 157 -3.16 7.40 21.78
C HIS A 157 -2.13 6.33 21.36
N GLY A 158 -1.24 6.64 20.41
CA GLY A 158 -0.27 5.69 19.88
C GLY A 158 -0.84 4.77 18.80
N SER A 159 -0.10 3.71 18.48
CA SER A 159 -0.54 2.69 17.52
C SER A 159 -1.71 1.90 18.10
N ALA A 160 -2.75 1.64 17.30
CA ALA A 160 -3.86 0.79 17.73
C ALA A 160 -3.39 -0.58 18.22
N SER A 161 -2.30 -1.11 17.65
CA SER A 161 -1.68 -2.38 18.07
C SER A 161 -1.10 -2.38 19.48
N GLN A 162 -0.93 -1.22 20.11
CA GLN A 162 -0.51 -1.13 21.50
C GLN A 162 -1.67 -1.36 22.47
N HIS A 163 -2.90 -1.49 21.96
CA HIS A 163 -4.13 -1.62 22.73
C HIS A 163 -4.83 -2.95 22.49
N LYS A 164 -5.61 -3.39 23.47
CA LYS A 164 -6.56 -4.49 23.30
C LYS A 164 -7.77 -3.99 22.50
N CYS A 165 -8.35 -4.87 21.70
CA CYS A 165 -9.58 -4.57 20.98
C CYS A 165 -10.72 -4.26 21.97
N ALA A 166 -11.53 -3.24 21.66
CA ALA A 166 -12.66 -2.85 22.50
C ALA A 166 -13.73 -3.95 22.63
N ASP A 167 -13.93 -4.77 21.59
CA ASP A 167 -15.04 -5.76 21.55
C ASP A 167 -14.62 -7.21 21.74
N CYS A 168 -13.31 -7.48 21.87
CA CYS A 168 -12.82 -8.85 21.98
C CYS A 168 -11.44 -8.88 22.63
N PRO A 169 -10.98 -10.04 23.14
CA PRO A 169 -9.68 -10.14 23.81
C PRO A 169 -8.47 -10.02 22.88
N ALA A 170 -8.67 -9.93 21.55
CA ALA A 170 -7.58 -9.83 20.58
C ALA A 170 -6.88 -8.47 20.62
N GLN A 171 -5.66 -8.41 20.06
CA GLN A 171 -4.95 -7.15 19.85
C GLN A 171 -5.66 -6.30 18.78
N ALA A 172 -5.78 -5.00 19.04
CA ALA A 172 -6.36 -4.10 18.05
C ALA A 172 -5.40 -3.90 16.86
N ALA A 173 -5.97 -3.56 15.71
CA ALA A 173 -5.22 -3.29 14.48
C ALA A 173 -5.48 -1.87 13.98
N HIS A 174 -6.70 -1.38 14.15
CA HIS A 174 -7.18 -0.10 13.64
C HIS A 174 -7.75 0.76 14.76
N TRP A 175 -7.67 2.07 14.59
CA TRP A 175 -8.55 3.00 15.27
C TRP A 175 -9.86 3.07 14.49
N SER A 176 -10.98 2.91 15.18
CA SER A 176 -12.32 2.92 14.61
C SER A 176 -13.11 4.05 15.26
N TYR A 177 -13.72 4.91 14.45
CA TYR A 177 -14.57 5.98 14.94
C TYR A 177 -15.84 5.36 15.57
N ASN A 178 -16.14 5.70 16.81
CA ASN A 178 -17.23 5.09 17.59
C ASN A 178 -18.61 5.75 17.36
N HIS A 179 -18.67 6.87 16.61
CA HIS A 179 -19.89 7.61 16.26
C HIS A 179 -20.66 8.22 17.45
N ASP A 180 -19.98 8.62 18.51
CA ASP A 180 -20.57 9.32 19.65
C ASP A 180 -20.35 10.85 19.62
N ASP A 181 -19.68 11.39 18.58
CA ASP A 181 -19.48 12.83 18.45
C ASP A 181 -20.77 13.52 17.95
N PRO A 182 -21.34 14.49 18.70
CA PRO A 182 -22.44 15.30 18.20
C PRO A 182 -22.06 16.15 16.98
N ASP A 183 -20.78 16.45 16.79
CA ASP A 183 -20.24 17.24 15.67
C ASP A 183 -19.63 16.33 14.57
N GLU A 184 -20.29 15.22 14.25
CA GLU A 184 -19.83 14.24 13.26
C GLU A 184 -19.52 14.88 11.89
N LEU A 185 -18.30 14.67 11.40
CA LEU A 185 -17.86 15.12 10.08
C LEU A 185 -17.97 13.99 9.04
N ARG A 186 -18.05 14.34 7.76
CA ARG A 186 -18.15 13.38 6.66
C ARG A 186 -17.11 13.62 5.59
N ALA A 187 -16.50 12.54 5.12
CA ALA A 187 -15.60 12.52 3.97
C ALA A 187 -15.99 11.35 3.04
N PRO A 188 -15.46 11.29 1.80
CA PRO A 188 -15.72 10.18 0.90
C PRO A 188 -15.34 8.79 1.47
N GLN A 189 -14.44 8.76 2.46
CA GLN A 189 -14.01 7.54 3.15
C GLN A 189 -14.97 7.09 4.26
N GLY A 190 -15.89 7.94 4.71
CA GLY A 190 -16.80 7.67 5.82
C GLY A 190 -16.99 8.85 6.77
N ALA A 191 -17.81 8.64 7.79
CA ALA A 191 -17.96 9.57 8.89
C ALA A 191 -16.76 9.50 9.84
N TYR A 192 -16.42 10.63 10.46
CA TYR A 192 -15.27 10.75 11.35
C TYR A 192 -15.44 11.92 12.32
N SER A 193 -14.69 11.92 13.42
CA SER A 193 -14.57 13.07 14.32
C SER A 193 -13.18 13.72 14.22
N HIS A 194 -13.09 15.02 14.49
CA HIS A 194 -11.84 15.75 14.66
C HIS A 194 -11.23 15.59 16.08
N LYS A 195 -12.03 15.11 17.05
CA LYS A 195 -11.62 14.86 18.43
C LYS A 195 -11.10 13.41 18.54
N ALA A 196 -9.98 13.24 19.22
CA ALA A 196 -9.32 11.93 19.28
C ALA A 196 -10.03 10.93 20.20
N ASP A 197 -10.77 11.42 21.19
CA ASP A 197 -11.46 10.59 22.21
C ASP A 197 -12.65 9.80 21.64
N HIS A 198 -13.15 10.19 20.47
CA HIS A 198 -14.23 9.50 19.75
C HIS A 198 -13.71 8.34 18.89
N TYR A 199 -12.57 7.74 19.24
CA TYR A 199 -12.00 6.60 18.53
C TYR A 199 -11.68 5.47 19.49
N SER A 200 -12.08 4.25 19.12
CA SER A 200 -11.81 3.04 19.87
C SER A 200 -10.84 2.12 19.12
N PRO A 201 -9.90 1.46 19.82
CA PRO A 201 -9.00 0.51 19.18
C PRO A 201 -9.76 -0.80 18.92
N ARG A 202 -9.81 -1.25 17.66
CA ARG A 202 -10.50 -2.48 17.26
C ARG A 202 -9.61 -3.37 16.39
N CYS A 203 -9.76 -4.69 16.51
CA CYS A 203 -9.16 -5.62 15.56
C CYS A 203 -9.90 -5.55 14.22
N VAL A 204 -9.27 -5.99 13.13
CA VAL A 204 -9.84 -5.93 11.77
C VAL A 204 -11.27 -6.52 11.67
N PRO A 205 -11.57 -7.73 12.21
CA PRO A 205 -12.92 -8.29 12.10
C PRO A 205 -13.96 -7.53 12.93
N CYS A 206 -13.62 -7.09 14.14
CA CYS A 206 -14.54 -6.29 14.98
C CYS A 206 -14.81 -4.92 14.37
N HIS A 207 -13.80 -4.26 13.80
CA HIS A 207 -13.97 -2.99 13.10
C HIS A 207 -14.93 -3.15 11.91
N LYS A 208 -14.69 -4.15 11.04
CA LYS A 208 -15.57 -4.40 9.90
C LYS A 208 -17.01 -4.69 10.31
N ARG A 209 -17.21 -5.49 11.37
CA ARG A 209 -18.55 -5.80 11.89
C ARG A 209 -19.25 -4.52 12.37
N PHE A 210 -18.56 -3.69 13.13
CA PHE A 210 -19.07 -2.43 13.66
C PHE A 210 -19.51 -1.47 12.54
N ASP A 211 -18.72 -1.34 11.48
CA ASP A 211 -19.08 -0.51 10.31
C ASP A 211 -20.30 -1.07 9.56
N LEU A 212 -20.36 -2.40 9.38
CA LEU A 212 -21.44 -3.07 8.66
C LEU A 212 -22.78 -3.03 9.42
N GLU A 213 -22.77 -3.15 10.74
CA GLU A 213 -23.98 -3.03 11.57
C GLU A 213 -24.66 -1.67 11.40
N ARG A 214 -23.89 -0.61 11.11
CA ARG A 214 -24.44 0.73 10.85
C ARG A 214 -24.99 0.89 9.44
N VAL A 215 -24.34 0.31 8.44
CA VAL A 215 -24.86 0.29 7.05
C VAL A 215 -26.10 -0.60 6.93
N GLY A 216 -26.14 -1.71 7.68
CA GLY A 216 -27.31 -2.58 7.77
C GLY A 216 -28.46 -1.98 8.58
N GLY A 217 -28.15 -1.11 9.55
CA GLY A 217 -29.15 -0.40 10.36
C GLY A 217 -29.92 0.69 9.60
N THR A 218 -29.36 1.24 8.51
CA THR A 218 -30.05 2.21 7.63
C THR A 218 -30.83 1.56 6.50
N ALA A 219 -30.69 0.25 6.29
CA ALA A 219 -31.44 -0.54 5.32
C ALA A 219 -32.47 -1.45 6.03
N LYS A 220 -33.30 -0.90 6.92
CA LYS A 220 -34.58 -1.55 7.22
C LYS A 220 -35.54 -1.25 6.08
N LEU A 221 -35.79 -2.30 5.31
CA LEU A 221 -36.81 -2.42 4.27
C LEU A 221 -38.16 -1.92 4.81
N ASP A 222 -38.70 -0.86 4.20
CA ASP A 222 -40.14 -0.67 4.11
C ASP A 222 -40.71 -1.88 3.35
N LEU A 223 -41.20 -2.85 4.10
CA LEU A 223 -42.13 -3.87 3.62
C LEU A 223 -43.32 -3.86 4.57
N SER A 224 -44.17 -2.85 4.43
CA SER A 224 -45.52 -2.78 5.00
C SER A 224 -46.34 -1.68 4.30
N ALA A 225 -46.85 -1.97 3.10
CA ALA A 225 -48.13 -1.52 2.55
C ALA A 225 -48.28 -2.02 1.11
#